data_AF-K1QD70-F1
#
_entry.id   AF-K1QD70-F1
#
_cell.length_a   1.000
_cell.length_b   1.000
_cell.length_c   1.000
_cell.angle_alpha   90.00
_cell.angle_beta   90.00
_cell.angle_gamma   90.00
#
_symmetry.space_group_name_H-M   'P 1'
#
loop_
_entity.id
_entity.type
_entity.pdbx_description
1 polymer ?
#
loop_
_entity_poly.entity_id
_entity_poly.type
_entity_poly.pdbx_seq_one_letter_code
_entity_poly.pdbx_strand_id
1 'polypeptide(L)'
;MYRDSTLRRLGCPHTYATQQSCVTQVASREHYNVAHQRNFPVHSCVGQVAVEDLAKSSRNADLTKPTQMLYKGTLRVLLVLLHDFPEFLCDYHYGFCDVIPPNCVQMRNLILSAFPRNMRLPDPFTPNLKVDMLTDISLPPRILINFASKIQPAQFKKDLDSYLKSRSPVTFVSDLRSYLQSSEPGTRYNIQLMNALVLYVGTQAIQFIHSKSLTPSMSTIAHSAHMDIFQNLAVALDTEGRYLFLTAIANQLRYPNSHTHYFSCTLLYLFAEANTEAIQEQITRVLLERLIVNRPHPWGLLITFIELIKNPQFKFWNHEFVHCAPEIEKLFESVARSCMQPKQNQQASTGLRESDSNEMH
;
A
#
# COMPACT_ATOMS: atom_id res chain seq x y z
N MET A 1 34.32 18.37 25.96
CA MET A 1 33.39 18.77 27.04
C MET A 1 32.20 19.46 26.40
N TYR A 2 30.97 19.12 26.83
CA TYR A 2 29.65 19.47 26.25
C TYR A 2 29.17 18.67 25.03
N ARG A 3 28.64 17.47 25.29
CA ARG A 3 27.50 16.85 24.59
C ARG A 3 27.12 15.55 25.30
N ASP A 4 26.49 15.63 26.48
CA ASP A 4 25.89 14.44 27.11
C ASP A 4 24.91 14.79 28.26
N SER A 5 23.74 15.38 27.98
CA SER A 5 22.80 15.69 29.08
C SER A 5 21.30 15.63 28.75
N THR A 6 20.88 15.08 27.60
CA THR A 6 19.45 14.93 27.27
C THR A 6 18.98 13.48 27.17
N LEU A 7 19.89 12.50 27.04
CA LEU A 7 19.52 11.07 26.91
C LEU A 7 19.56 10.27 28.23
N ARG A 8 20.04 10.84 29.34
CA ARG A 8 20.12 10.13 30.64
C ARG A 8 18.91 10.32 31.58
N ARG A 9 17.87 11.09 31.20
CA ARG A 9 16.69 11.30 32.06
C ARG A 9 15.53 10.32 31.85
N LEU A 10 15.66 9.36 30.94
CA LEU A 10 14.68 8.30 30.74
C LEU A 10 15.36 6.96 30.97
N GLY A 11 15.50 6.57 32.23
CA GLY A 11 16.10 5.28 32.63
C GLY A 11 15.28 4.09 32.11
N CYS A 12 15.45 3.74 30.84
CA CYS A 12 14.91 2.52 30.24
C CYS A 12 16.04 1.48 30.16
N PRO A 13 15.97 0.38 30.95
CA PRO A 13 16.85 -0.76 30.76
C PRO A 13 16.49 -1.49 29.47
N HIS A 14 17.52 -1.88 28.71
CA HIS A 14 17.45 -2.69 27.48
C HIS A 14 16.99 -4.12 27.76
N THR A 15 15.71 -4.34 28.04
CA THR A 15 15.14 -5.70 28.16
C THR A 15 13.83 -5.82 27.41
N TYR A 16 13.70 -6.91 26.64
CA TYR A 16 12.50 -7.31 25.87
C TYR A 16 11.18 -7.24 26.66
N ALA A 17 11.23 -7.46 27.98
CA ALA A 17 10.07 -7.38 28.86
C ALA A 17 9.48 -5.96 28.98
N THR A 18 10.30 -4.91 28.87
CA THR A 18 9.88 -3.51 29.04
C THR A 18 9.11 -3.00 27.82
N GLN A 19 9.47 -3.47 26.61
CA GLN A 19 8.77 -3.12 25.36
C GLN A 19 7.37 -3.75 25.30
N GLN A 20 7.25 -5.02 25.75
CA GLN A 20 5.97 -5.71 25.78
C GLN A 20 4.99 -5.08 26.79
N SER A 21 5.50 -4.67 27.96
CA SER A 21 4.69 -3.92 28.94
C SER A 21 4.27 -2.54 28.44
N CYS A 22 5.09 -1.88 27.61
CA CYS A 22 4.78 -0.53 27.10
C CYS A 22 3.69 -0.57 26.01
N VAL A 23 3.76 -1.54 25.08
CA VAL A 23 2.72 -1.73 24.04
C VAL A 23 1.37 -2.13 24.67
N THR A 24 1.38 -2.98 25.69
CA THR A 24 0.16 -3.34 26.43
C THR A 24 -0.37 -2.18 27.28
N GLN A 25 0.49 -1.35 27.88
CA GLN A 25 0.08 -0.17 28.66
C GLN A 25 -0.48 0.97 27.80
N VAL A 26 -0.02 1.12 26.55
CA VAL A 26 -0.59 2.09 25.60
C VAL A 26 -2.01 1.68 25.18
N ALA A 27 -2.29 0.38 25.09
CA ALA A 27 -3.62 -0.13 24.77
C ALA A 27 -4.60 -0.14 25.96
N SER A 28 -4.12 -0.05 27.21
CA SER A 28 -4.94 -0.25 28.41
C SER A 28 -5.35 1.03 29.16
N ARG A 29 -5.04 2.23 28.65
CA ARG A 29 -5.54 3.49 29.24
C ARG A 29 -6.76 3.99 28.49
N GLU A 30 -7.94 3.61 28.97
CA GLU A 30 -9.30 3.99 28.51
C GLU A 30 -9.63 5.50 28.62
N HIS A 31 -8.64 6.40 28.64
CA HIS A 31 -8.86 7.85 28.75
C HIS A 31 -7.96 8.63 27.79
N TYR A 32 -8.11 8.41 26.48
CA TYR A 32 -7.49 9.26 25.46
C TYR A 32 -8.42 10.43 25.13
N ASN A 33 -8.27 11.51 25.90
CA ASN A 33 -8.89 12.80 25.60
C ASN A 33 -8.32 13.37 24.28
N VAL A 34 -9.21 13.78 23.37
CA VAL A 34 -8.98 14.25 21.99
C VAL A 34 -8.13 15.54 21.89
N ALA A 35 -7.63 16.08 23.01
CA ALA A 35 -6.99 17.39 23.07
C ALA A 35 -5.45 17.40 22.90
N HIS A 36 -4.76 16.26 22.75
CA HIS A 36 -3.28 16.23 22.72
C HIS A 36 -2.71 15.53 21.48
N GLN A 37 -2.78 16.20 20.32
CA GLN A 37 -2.07 15.81 19.10
C GLN A 37 -0.52 15.84 19.22
N ARG A 38 0.03 16.28 20.35
CA ARG A 38 1.50 16.43 20.56
C ARG A 38 2.23 15.12 20.89
N ASN A 39 1.53 14.05 21.29
CA ASN A 39 2.17 12.78 21.70
C ASN A 39 2.19 11.68 20.62
N PHE A 40 1.56 11.90 19.46
CA PHE A 40 1.56 10.94 18.34
C PHE A 40 2.96 10.55 17.81
N PRO A 41 3.99 11.44 17.80
CA PRO A 41 5.33 11.05 17.36
C PRO A 41 5.95 9.94 18.22
N VAL A 42 5.67 9.95 19.53
CA VAL A 42 6.19 8.94 20.48
C VAL A 42 5.49 7.60 20.26
N HIS A 43 4.17 7.60 20.02
CA HIS A 43 3.41 6.38 19.71
C HIS A 43 3.76 5.79 18.33
N SER A 44 4.06 6.65 17.34
CA SER A 44 4.58 6.22 16.04
C SER A 44 5.96 5.55 16.17
N CYS A 45 6.84 6.10 17.01
CA CYS A 45 8.15 5.51 17.28
C CYS A 45 8.04 4.13 17.96
N VAL A 46 7.17 3.96 18.96
CA VAL A 46 6.95 2.65 19.63
C VAL A 46 6.35 1.63 18.66
N GLY A 47 5.40 2.03 17.81
CA GLY A 47 4.84 1.17 16.76
C GLY A 47 5.90 0.78 15.72
N GLN A 48 6.76 1.71 15.30
CA GLN A 48 7.85 1.44 14.36
C GLN A 48 8.90 0.49 14.95
N VAL A 49 9.30 0.67 16.21
CA VAL A 49 10.29 -0.23 16.86
C VAL A 49 9.75 -1.66 16.96
N ALA A 50 8.50 -1.85 17.37
CA ALA A 50 7.88 -3.18 17.44
C ALA A 50 7.78 -3.84 16.05
N VAL A 51 7.57 -3.05 15.01
CA VAL A 51 7.53 -3.50 13.62
C VAL A 51 8.91 -3.84 13.07
N GLU A 52 9.94 -3.06 13.39
CA GLU A 52 11.33 -3.31 12.98
C GLU A 52 11.89 -4.62 13.57
N ASP A 53 11.54 -4.93 14.82
CA ASP A 53 11.95 -6.19 15.45
C ASP A 53 11.21 -7.39 14.84
N LEU A 54 9.93 -7.24 14.51
CA LEU A 54 9.19 -8.24 13.72
C LEU A 54 9.80 -8.40 12.31
N ALA A 55 10.22 -7.29 11.69
CA ALA A 55 10.78 -7.27 10.35
C ALA A 55 12.09 -8.04 10.21
N LYS A 56 12.92 -8.03 11.25
CA LYS A 56 14.15 -8.83 11.32
C LYS A 56 13.84 -10.32 11.40
N SER A 57 12.81 -10.69 12.19
CA SER A 57 12.43 -12.08 12.39
C SER A 57 11.65 -12.71 11.24
N SER A 58 10.83 -11.95 10.51
CA SER A 58 9.98 -12.45 9.42
C SER A 58 10.67 -12.63 8.08
N ARG A 59 11.93 -12.21 7.94
CA ARG A 59 12.77 -12.51 6.77
C ARG A 59 13.15 -13.99 6.68
N ASN A 60 13.17 -14.68 7.82
CA ASN A 60 13.37 -16.12 7.90
C ASN A 60 11.99 -16.74 8.13
N ALA A 61 11.46 -17.50 7.17
CA ALA A 61 10.07 -18.00 7.17
C ALA A 61 9.65 -18.79 8.43
N ASP A 62 10.62 -19.22 9.26
CA ASP A 62 10.40 -19.86 10.55
C ASP A 62 10.26 -18.84 11.69
N LEU A 63 9.01 -18.44 11.96
CA LEU A 63 8.69 -17.62 13.12
C LEU A 63 8.67 -18.47 14.40
N THR A 64 9.55 -18.17 15.34
CA THR A 64 9.53 -18.78 16.68
C THR A 64 8.19 -18.51 17.40
N LYS A 65 7.78 -19.35 18.36
CA LYS A 65 6.53 -19.15 19.12
C LYS A 65 6.42 -17.74 19.74
N PRO A 66 7.46 -17.16 20.38
CA PRO A 66 7.42 -15.78 20.86
C PRO A 66 7.17 -14.75 19.74
N THR A 67 7.82 -14.93 18.60
CA THR A 67 7.62 -14.05 17.43
C THR A 67 6.20 -14.13 16.89
N GLN A 68 5.60 -15.32 16.84
CA GLN A 68 4.19 -15.49 16.43
C GLN A 68 3.23 -14.79 17.41
N MET A 69 3.50 -14.87 18.71
CA MET A 69 2.71 -14.15 19.72
C MET A 69 2.82 -12.64 19.55
N LEU A 70 4.03 -12.14 19.33
CA LEU A 70 4.28 -10.72 19.06
C LEU A 70 3.55 -10.27 17.79
N TYR A 71 3.66 -11.03 16.69
CA TYR A 71 2.96 -10.73 15.44
C TYR A 71 1.44 -10.65 15.63
N LYS A 72 0.83 -11.65 16.30
CA LYS A 72 -0.61 -11.63 16.60
C LYS A 72 -1.00 -10.45 17.50
N GLY A 73 -0.16 -10.10 18.47
CA GLY A 73 -0.33 -8.92 19.31
C GLY A 73 -0.33 -7.63 18.48
N THR A 74 0.64 -7.47 17.59
CA THR A 74 0.75 -6.30 16.69
C THR A 74 -0.45 -6.20 15.75
N LEU A 75 -0.95 -7.31 15.20
CA LEU A 75 -2.18 -7.30 14.39
C LEU A 75 -3.40 -6.81 15.17
N ARG A 76 -3.55 -7.23 16.45
CA ARG A 76 -4.64 -6.75 17.31
C ARG A 76 -4.56 -5.25 17.58
N VAL A 77 -3.34 -4.75 17.86
CA VAL A 77 -3.12 -3.31 18.05
C VAL A 77 -3.47 -2.54 16.77
N LEU A 78 -3.03 -3.02 15.61
CA LEU A 78 -3.35 -2.39 14.33
C LEU A 78 -4.84 -2.43 14.01
N LEU A 79 -5.56 -3.50 14.39
CA LEU A 79 -7.02 -3.56 14.25
C LEU A 79 -7.73 -2.51 15.11
N VAL A 80 -7.30 -2.32 16.36
CA VAL A 80 -7.83 -1.27 17.24
C VAL A 80 -7.54 0.12 16.63
N LEU A 81 -6.30 0.34 16.17
CA LEU A 81 -5.94 1.60 15.51
C LEU A 81 -6.75 1.85 14.24
N LEU A 82 -6.99 0.82 13.44
CA LEU A 82 -7.81 0.93 12.22
C LEU A 82 -9.25 1.28 12.54
N HIS A 83 -9.82 0.72 13.61
CA HIS A 83 -11.20 0.98 14.01
C HIS A 83 -11.36 2.38 14.65
N ASP A 84 -10.52 2.71 15.63
CA ASP A 84 -10.70 3.90 16.48
C ASP A 84 -9.98 5.16 15.93
N PHE A 85 -8.86 4.96 15.24
CA PHE A 85 -7.95 6.02 14.78
C PHE A 85 -7.46 5.82 13.33
N PRO A 86 -8.35 5.58 12.34
CA PRO A 86 -7.92 5.29 10.97
C PRO A 86 -7.11 6.43 10.34
N GLU A 87 -7.36 7.69 10.69
CA GLU A 87 -6.60 8.83 10.17
C GLU A 87 -5.12 8.78 10.57
N PHE A 88 -4.81 8.26 11.77
CA PHE A 88 -3.42 8.06 12.19
C PHE A 88 -2.71 7.05 11.28
N LEU A 89 -3.35 5.92 10.99
CA LEU A 89 -2.79 4.95 10.03
C LEU A 89 -2.68 5.55 8.62
N CYS A 90 -3.64 6.37 8.19
CA CYS A 90 -3.61 7.05 6.89
C CYS A 90 -2.39 7.96 6.73
N ASP A 91 -2.15 8.81 7.73
CA ASP A 91 -1.12 9.84 7.73
C ASP A 91 0.30 9.26 7.77
N TYR A 92 0.47 8.18 8.55
CA TYR A 92 1.75 7.52 8.79
C TYR A 92 1.96 6.26 7.95
N HIS A 93 1.03 5.92 7.03
CA HIS A 93 1.09 4.69 6.22
C HIS A 93 2.45 4.50 5.53
N TYR A 94 3.04 5.57 4.99
CA TYR A 94 4.32 5.54 4.32
C TYR A 94 5.42 5.10 5.29
N GLY A 95 5.48 5.73 6.47
CA GLY A 95 6.48 5.42 7.49
C GLY A 95 6.39 3.99 8.00
N PHE A 96 5.17 3.45 8.15
CA PHE A 96 4.97 2.05 8.51
C PHE A 96 5.33 1.09 7.37
N CYS A 97 4.89 1.35 6.14
CA CYS A 97 5.18 0.46 5.01
C CYS A 97 6.68 0.40 4.66
N ASP A 98 7.45 1.42 5.04
CA ASP A 98 8.89 1.49 4.83
C ASP A 98 9.69 0.60 5.80
N VAL A 99 9.09 0.22 6.95
CA VAL A 99 9.71 -0.64 7.95
C VAL A 99 9.11 -2.05 7.98
N ILE A 100 7.83 -2.21 7.63
CA ILE A 100 7.17 -3.52 7.54
C ILE A 100 7.68 -4.25 6.30
N PRO A 101 8.20 -5.49 6.39
CA PRO A 101 8.63 -6.24 5.22
C PRO A 101 7.51 -6.50 4.22
N PRO A 102 7.81 -6.62 2.91
CA PRO A 102 6.82 -6.92 1.88
C PRO A 102 5.98 -8.18 2.14
N ASN A 103 6.59 -9.21 2.73
CA ASN A 103 5.91 -10.48 3.04
C ASN A 103 4.93 -10.40 4.22
N CYS A 104 4.94 -9.33 5.02
CA CYS A 104 3.96 -9.10 6.09
C CYS A 104 2.66 -8.50 5.54
N VAL A 105 2.05 -9.20 4.58
CA VAL A 105 0.93 -8.70 3.75
C VAL A 105 -0.26 -8.27 4.59
N GLN A 106 -0.70 -9.09 5.56
CA GLN A 106 -1.86 -8.77 6.40
C GLN A 106 -1.63 -7.49 7.24
N MET A 107 -0.41 -7.30 7.74
CA MET A 107 -0.05 -6.12 8.51
C MET A 107 -0.10 -4.85 7.64
N ARG A 108 0.44 -4.93 6.43
CA ARG A 108 0.37 -3.84 5.45
C ARG A 108 -1.07 -3.55 5.04
N ASN A 109 -1.88 -4.57 4.78
CA ASN A 109 -3.29 -4.40 4.43
C ASN A 109 -4.07 -3.66 5.52
N LEU A 110 -3.88 -3.97 6.81
CA LEU A 110 -4.53 -3.24 7.90
C LEU A 110 -4.25 -1.73 7.83
N ILE A 111 -3.01 -1.35 7.51
CA ILE A 111 -2.59 0.05 7.43
C ILE A 111 -3.10 0.71 6.14
N LEU A 112 -2.97 0.00 5.01
CA LEU A 112 -3.34 0.52 3.69
C LEU A 112 -4.85 0.56 3.46
N SER A 113 -5.62 -0.20 4.23
CA SER A 113 -7.09 -0.16 4.28
C SER A 113 -7.63 0.99 5.13
N ALA A 114 -6.80 1.72 5.88
CA ALA A 114 -7.26 2.88 6.61
C ALA A 114 -7.68 4.02 5.65
N PHE A 115 -8.76 4.73 6.00
CA PHE A 115 -9.26 5.89 5.25
C PHE A 115 -9.95 6.89 6.20
N PRO A 116 -10.07 8.18 5.82
CA PRO A 116 -10.72 9.19 6.67
C PRO A 116 -12.17 8.85 7.00
N ARG A 117 -12.59 8.96 8.28
CA ARG A 117 -13.94 8.55 8.72
C ARG A 117 -15.10 9.30 8.06
N ASN A 118 -14.85 10.52 7.60
CA ASN A 118 -15.84 11.34 6.89
C ASN A 118 -15.99 10.98 5.41
N MET A 119 -15.15 10.09 4.88
CA MET A 119 -15.22 9.62 3.51
C MET A 119 -16.16 8.41 3.39
N ARG A 120 -17.03 8.44 2.37
CA ARG A 120 -17.85 7.28 2.01
C ARG A 120 -17.23 6.59 0.81
N LEU A 121 -16.71 5.39 1.02
CA LEU A 121 -16.14 4.60 -0.06
C LEU A 121 -17.24 4.07 -0.98
N PRO A 122 -17.17 4.31 -2.30
CA PRO A 122 -18.06 3.62 -3.23
C PRO A 122 -17.74 2.12 -3.22
N ASP A 123 -18.77 1.27 -3.28
CA ASP A 123 -18.56 -0.18 -3.32
C ASP A 123 -17.80 -0.56 -4.61
N PRO A 124 -16.58 -1.14 -4.52
CA PRO A 124 -15.80 -1.58 -5.68
C PRO A 124 -16.54 -2.53 -6.63
N PHE A 125 -17.57 -3.22 -6.13
CA PHE A 125 -18.35 -4.19 -6.89
C PHE A 125 -19.58 -3.60 -7.57
N THR A 126 -19.81 -2.29 -7.42
CA THR A 126 -20.88 -1.59 -8.14
C THR A 126 -20.68 -1.75 -9.65
N PRO A 127 -21.64 -2.33 -10.39
CA PRO A 127 -21.53 -2.47 -11.84
C PRO A 127 -21.34 -1.10 -12.51
N ASN A 128 -20.39 -1.02 -13.46
CA ASN A 128 -20.09 0.20 -14.21
C ASN A 128 -19.69 1.41 -13.34
N LEU A 129 -19.04 1.17 -12.19
CA LEU A 129 -18.47 2.23 -11.36
C LEU A 129 -17.50 3.08 -12.18
N LYS A 130 -17.85 4.35 -12.40
CA LYS A 130 -17.00 5.31 -13.11
C LYS A 130 -16.04 5.97 -12.12
N VAL A 131 -14.89 5.32 -11.89
CA VAL A 131 -13.87 5.82 -10.96
C VAL A 131 -13.42 7.23 -11.34
N ASP A 132 -13.27 7.52 -12.63
CA ASP A 132 -12.85 8.83 -13.15
C ASP A 132 -13.82 9.99 -12.83
N MET A 133 -15.05 9.67 -12.41
CA MET A 133 -16.08 10.67 -12.07
C MET A 133 -16.13 10.97 -10.56
N LEU A 134 -15.35 10.28 -9.75
CA LEU A 134 -15.29 10.51 -8.30
C LEU A 134 -14.54 11.81 -8.02
N THR A 135 -15.15 12.71 -7.25
CA THR A 135 -14.54 14.02 -6.92
C THR A 135 -13.23 13.87 -6.14
N ASP A 136 -13.15 12.88 -5.26
CA ASP A 136 -12.04 12.68 -4.34
C ASP A 136 -10.74 12.26 -5.07
N ILE A 137 -10.82 11.70 -6.28
CA ILE A 137 -9.63 11.25 -7.02
C ILE A 137 -8.76 12.42 -7.48
N SER A 138 -9.26 13.66 -7.43
CA SER A 138 -8.48 14.85 -7.75
C SER A 138 -7.65 15.34 -6.56
N LEU A 139 -7.98 14.91 -5.34
CA LEU A 139 -7.39 15.42 -4.10
C LEU A 139 -6.20 14.55 -3.65
N PRO A 140 -5.05 15.15 -3.31
CA PRO A 140 -3.92 14.39 -2.79
C PRO A 140 -4.19 13.89 -1.36
N PRO A 141 -3.74 12.67 -1.00
CA PRO A 141 -3.79 12.21 0.37
C PRO A 141 -2.77 12.97 1.23
N ARG A 142 -3.03 13.08 2.54
CA ARG A 142 -2.06 13.62 3.48
C ARG A 142 -0.96 12.60 3.75
N ILE A 143 0.30 13.04 3.70
CA ILE A 143 1.49 12.24 4.03
C ILE A 143 2.37 13.06 4.97
N LEU A 144 2.56 12.58 6.20
CA LEU A 144 3.32 13.33 7.22
C LEU A 144 4.83 13.03 7.21
N ILE A 145 5.25 11.98 6.50
CA ILE A 145 6.66 11.62 6.35
C ILE A 145 7.24 12.36 5.15
N ASN A 146 8.37 13.05 5.36
CA ASN A 146 9.16 13.65 4.28
C ASN A 146 9.90 12.54 3.50
N PHE A 147 9.21 11.86 2.60
CA PHE A 147 9.79 10.81 1.76
C PHE A 147 10.86 11.37 0.80
N ALA A 148 10.75 12.64 0.39
CA ALA A 148 11.72 13.26 -0.52
C ALA A 148 13.13 13.36 0.11
N SER A 149 13.25 13.47 1.44
CA SER A 149 14.55 13.46 2.11
C SER A 149 15.24 12.10 2.08
N LYS A 150 14.49 11.02 1.85
CA LYS A 150 15.01 9.66 1.69
C LYS A 150 15.64 9.39 0.32
N ILE A 151 15.46 10.30 -0.65
CA ILE A 151 16.13 10.23 -1.95
C ILE A 151 17.57 10.70 -1.77
N GLN A 152 18.43 9.76 -1.44
CA GLN A 152 19.86 9.97 -1.26
C GLN A 152 20.65 9.10 -2.25
N PRO A 153 21.83 9.56 -2.70
CA PRO A 153 22.49 10.82 -2.33
C PRO A 153 21.80 12.06 -2.93
N ALA A 154 22.04 13.25 -2.35
CA ALA A 154 21.45 14.50 -2.83
C ALA A 154 21.74 14.79 -4.32
N GLN A 155 22.89 14.32 -4.84
CA GLN A 155 23.20 14.42 -6.26
C GLN A 155 22.21 13.60 -7.11
N PHE A 156 21.90 12.37 -6.70
CA PHE A 156 20.89 11.54 -7.37
C PHE A 156 19.53 12.23 -7.42
N LYS A 157 19.11 12.90 -6.34
CA LYS A 157 17.88 13.70 -6.35
C LYS A 157 17.93 14.84 -7.38
N LYS A 158 19.05 15.56 -7.47
CA LYS A 158 19.21 16.64 -8.46
C LYS A 158 19.14 16.11 -9.88
N ASP A 159 19.78 14.97 -10.14
CA ASP A 159 19.80 14.34 -11.46
C ASP A 159 18.40 13.84 -11.84
N LEU A 160 17.67 13.26 -10.88
CA LEU A 160 16.25 12.89 -11.03
C LEU A 160 15.39 14.11 -11.38
N ASP A 161 15.50 15.20 -10.62
CA ASP A 161 14.75 16.44 -10.88
C ASP A 161 15.09 17.05 -12.25
N SER A 162 16.36 16.96 -12.67
CA SER A 162 16.83 17.39 -13.99
C SER A 162 16.20 16.55 -15.10
N TYR A 163 16.19 15.23 -14.94
CA TYR A 163 15.60 14.31 -15.90
C TYR A 163 14.08 14.49 -16.00
N LEU A 164 13.36 14.65 -14.88
CA LEU A 164 11.92 14.87 -14.89
C LEU A 164 11.52 16.16 -15.64
N LYS A 165 12.37 17.19 -15.62
CA LYS A 165 12.13 18.47 -16.31
C LYS A 165 12.54 18.45 -17.78
N SER A 166 13.71 17.90 -18.08
CA SER A 166 14.35 18.01 -19.40
C SER A 166 14.22 16.75 -20.26
N ARG A 167 13.77 15.63 -19.66
CA ARG A 167 13.77 14.28 -20.25
C ARG A 167 15.16 13.87 -20.78
N SER A 168 16.21 14.38 -20.15
CA SER A 168 17.61 14.23 -20.56
C SER A 168 18.54 14.19 -19.34
N PRO A 169 19.65 13.43 -19.38
CA PRO A 169 20.05 12.49 -20.44
C PRO A 169 19.33 11.14 -20.31
N VAL A 170 19.16 10.42 -21.43
CA VAL A 170 18.57 9.06 -21.44
C VAL A 170 19.39 8.06 -20.61
N THR A 171 20.70 8.30 -20.45
CA THR A 171 21.58 7.49 -19.62
C THR A 171 21.14 7.44 -18.16
N PHE A 172 20.54 8.52 -17.63
CA PHE A 172 20.02 8.55 -16.26
C PHE A 172 19.07 7.38 -15.97
N VAL A 173 18.18 7.10 -16.91
CA VAL A 173 17.20 6.02 -16.78
C VAL A 173 17.88 4.66 -16.88
N SER A 174 18.87 4.52 -17.75
CA SER A 174 19.64 3.27 -17.89
C SER A 174 20.45 2.95 -16.62
N ASP A 175 20.97 3.98 -15.95
CA ASP A 175 21.77 3.85 -14.73
C ASP A 175 20.91 3.70 -13.47
N LEU A 176 19.61 3.94 -13.55
CA LEU A 176 18.69 4.00 -12.40
C LEU A 176 18.71 2.72 -11.55
N ARG A 177 18.84 1.55 -12.19
CA ARG A 177 18.98 0.27 -11.49
C ARG A 177 20.19 0.27 -10.54
N SER A 178 21.32 0.82 -10.96
CA SER A 178 22.54 0.84 -10.15
C SER A 178 22.40 1.70 -8.90
N TYR A 179 21.67 2.82 -8.99
CA TYR A 179 21.36 3.68 -7.84
C TYR A 179 20.47 3.00 -6.80
N LEU A 180 19.63 2.06 -7.22
CA LEU A 180 18.68 1.36 -6.35
C LEU A 180 19.29 0.14 -5.65
N GLN A 181 20.47 -0.31 -6.06
CA GLN A 181 21.16 -1.43 -5.42
C GLN A 181 21.63 -1.05 -4.02
N SER A 182 21.50 -2.00 -3.09
CA SER A 182 22.01 -1.84 -1.72
C SER A 182 23.47 -2.27 -1.66
N SER A 183 24.25 -1.57 -0.84
CA SER A 183 25.61 -1.97 -0.45
C SER A 183 25.64 -2.83 0.81
N GLU A 184 24.49 -3.03 1.49
CA GLU A 184 24.42 -3.75 2.76
C GLU A 184 24.34 -5.28 2.57
N PRO A 185 25.13 -6.06 3.34
CA PRO A 185 25.08 -7.52 3.29
C PRO A 185 23.67 -8.06 3.53
N GLY A 186 23.20 -8.96 2.65
CA GLY A 186 21.90 -9.61 2.79
C GLY A 186 20.69 -8.84 2.24
N THR A 187 20.90 -7.65 1.64
CA THR A 187 19.86 -6.94 0.90
C THR A 187 20.38 -6.57 -0.48
N ARG A 188 19.65 -6.88 -1.56
CA ARG A 188 20.09 -6.53 -2.92
C ARG A 188 19.69 -5.13 -3.36
N TYR A 189 18.61 -4.61 -2.78
CA TYR A 189 18.02 -3.32 -3.14
C TYR A 189 17.76 -2.46 -1.91
N ASN A 190 17.92 -1.15 -2.06
CA ASN A 190 17.53 -0.17 -1.06
C ASN A 190 16.01 0.06 -1.15
N ILE A 191 15.26 -0.64 -0.30
CA ILE A 191 13.79 -0.62 -0.30
C ILE A 191 13.26 0.79 -0.01
N GLN A 192 13.89 1.51 0.92
CA GLN A 192 13.45 2.85 1.31
C GLN A 192 13.65 3.87 0.19
N LEU A 193 14.76 3.77 -0.55
CA LEU A 193 15.01 4.56 -1.75
C LEU A 193 14.02 4.22 -2.86
N MET A 194 13.73 2.93 -3.08
CA MET A 194 12.73 2.48 -4.05
C MET A 194 11.34 3.07 -3.74
N ASN A 195 10.89 2.96 -2.49
CA ASN A 195 9.61 3.52 -2.03
C ASN A 195 9.56 5.05 -2.21
N ALA A 196 10.64 5.75 -1.85
CA ALA A 196 10.74 7.19 -1.97
C ALA A 196 10.73 7.64 -3.43
N LEU A 197 11.49 6.97 -4.29
CA LEU A 197 11.55 7.23 -5.73
C LEU A 197 10.18 7.06 -6.37
N VAL A 198 9.50 5.95 -6.13
CA VAL A 198 8.19 5.66 -6.71
C VAL A 198 7.17 6.71 -6.31
N LEU A 199 7.06 7.00 -5.01
CA LEU A 199 6.12 8.00 -4.52
C LEU A 199 6.47 9.40 -5.07
N TYR A 200 7.74 9.78 -5.05
CA TYR A 200 8.18 11.09 -5.55
C TYR A 200 7.88 11.27 -7.03
N VAL A 201 8.28 10.33 -7.88
CA VAL A 201 8.01 10.38 -9.33
C VAL A 201 6.51 10.47 -9.60
N GLY A 202 5.69 9.67 -8.90
CA GLY A 202 4.24 9.74 -9.04
C GLY A 202 3.65 11.09 -8.60
N THR A 203 4.10 11.65 -7.47
CA THR A 203 3.63 12.98 -7.04
C THR A 203 4.04 14.10 -8.01
N GLN A 204 5.25 14.04 -8.57
CA GLN A 204 5.70 14.99 -9.59
C GLN A 204 4.90 14.84 -10.88
N ALA A 205 4.57 13.62 -11.28
CA ALA A 205 3.76 13.36 -12.47
C ALA A 205 2.33 13.93 -12.32
N ILE A 206 1.69 13.72 -11.17
CA ILE A 206 0.37 14.28 -10.88
C ILE A 206 0.41 15.81 -10.95
N GLN A 207 1.41 16.44 -10.31
CA GLN A 207 1.60 17.89 -10.35
C GLN A 207 1.80 18.40 -11.78
N PHE A 208 2.62 17.70 -12.58
CA PHE A 208 2.86 18.04 -13.97
C PHE A 208 1.59 17.95 -14.83
N ILE A 209 0.80 16.89 -14.68
CA ILE A 209 -0.45 16.70 -15.41
C ILE A 209 -1.46 17.79 -15.02
N HIS A 210 -1.61 18.08 -13.73
CA HIS A 210 -2.49 19.16 -13.24
C HIS A 210 -2.04 20.55 -13.72
N SER A 211 -0.74 20.80 -13.88
CA SER A 211 -0.22 22.07 -14.42
C SER A 211 -0.65 22.32 -15.88
N LYS A 212 -1.02 21.25 -16.60
CA LYS A 212 -1.58 21.31 -17.95
C LYS A 212 -3.12 21.34 -17.96
N SER A 213 -3.76 21.51 -16.80
CA SER A 213 -5.21 21.44 -16.63
C SER A 213 -5.82 20.10 -17.08
N LEU A 214 -5.06 19.02 -16.96
CA LEU A 214 -5.50 17.65 -17.26
C LEU A 214 -5.64 16.84 -15.97
N THR A 215 -6.35 15.73 -16.05
CA THR A 215 -6.43 14.72 -14.98
C THR A 215 -5.60 13.49 -15.33
N PRO A 216 -5.04 12.77 -14.33
CA PRO A 216 -4.39 11.48 -14.58
C PRO A 216 -5.35 10.51 -15.27
N SER A 217 -4.89 9.84 -16.31
CA SER A 217 -5.60 8.79 -17.04
C SER A 217 -4.57 7.95 -17.81
N MET A 218 -4.99 6.81 -18.37
CA MET A 218 -4.09 5.95 -19.17
C MET A 218 -3.36 6.71 -20.29
N SER A 219 -4.00 7.72 -20.91
CA SER A 219 -3.41 8.51 -21.98
C SER A 219 -2.54 9.67 -21.49
N THR A 220 -2.89 10.31 -20.36
CA THR A 220 -2.15 11.49 -19.87
C THR A 220 -0.91 11.15 -19.07
N ILE A 221 -0.85 9.94 -18.47
CA ILE A 221 0.35 9.47 -17.78
C ILE A 221 1.43 8.95 -18.76
N ALA A 222 1.00 8.51 -19.95
CA ALA A 222 1.86 7.91 -20.97
C ALA A 222 2.85 8.93 -21.58
N HIS A 223 3.91 8.41 -22.19
CA HIS A 223 4.91 9.19 -22.95
C HIS A 223 5.51 10.40 -22.21
N SER A 224 5.70 10.28 -20.89
CA SER A 224 6.27 11.31 -20.02
C SER A 224 7.58 10.85 -19.39
N ALA A 225 8.45 11.78 -18.99
CA ALA A 225 9.69 11.46 -18.28
C ALA A 225 9.45 10.62 -17.01
N HIS A 226 8.30 10.82 -16.37
CA HIS A 226 7.87 10.05 -15.20
C HIS A 226 7.59 8.59 -15.56
N MET A 227 6.90 8.34 -16.67
CA MET A 227 6.58 6.99 -17.14
C MET A 227 7.81 6.28 -17.72
N ASP A 228 8.74 7.02 -18.35
CA ASP A 228 10.01 6.46 -18.83
C ASP A 228 10.78 5.78 -17.68
N ILE A 229 10.78 6.41 -16.50
CA ILE A 229 11.36 5.84 -15.28
C ILE A 229 10.65 4.53 -14.90
N PHE A 230 9.32 4.52 -14.83
CA PHE A 230 8.58 3.32 -14.42
C PHE A 230 8.66 2.17 -15.42
N GLN A 231 8.59 2.45 -16.72
CA GLN A 231 8.76 1.44 -17.77
C GLN A 231 10.18 0.87 -17.74
N ASN A 232 11.20 1.72 -17.58
CA ASN A 232 12.56 1.22 -17.47
C ASN A 232 12.76 0.36 -16.22
N LEU A 233 12.27 0.77 -15.05
CA LEU A 233 12.35 -0.04 -13.84
C LEU A 233 11.63 -1.38 -14.00
N ALA A 234 10.47 -1.41 -14.65
CA ALA A 234 9.76 -2.66 -14.93
C ALA A 234 10.59 -3.62 -15.80
N VAL A 235 11.32 -3.11 -16.80
CA VAL A 235 12.11 -3.95 -17.73
C VAL A 235 13.50 -4.30 -17.18
N ALA A 236 14.21 -3.32 -16.62
CA ALA A 236 15.64 -3.43 -16.30
C ALA A 236 15.93 -4.12 -14.96
N LEU A 237 15.00 -4.08 -14.00
CA LEU A 237 15.14 -4.77 -12.72
C LEU A 237 14.98 -6.28 -12.89
N ASP A 238 15.73 -7.02 -12.07
CA ASP A 238 15.52 -8.47 -11.90
C ASP A 238 14.22 -8.75 -11.13
N THR A 239 13.88 -10.04 -11.00
CA THR A 239 12.63 -10.50 -10.36
C THR A 239 12.41 -9.90 -8.96
N GLU A 240 13.47 -9.78 -8.15
CA GLU A 240 13.39 -9.21 -6.79
C GLU A 240 13.18 -7.69 -6.84
N GLY A 241 13.98 -6.97 -7.63
CA GLY A 241 13.86 -5.52 -7.76
C GLY A 241 12.49 -5.12 -8.30
N ARG A 242 11.99 -5.84 -9.32
CA ARG A 242 10.68 -5.61 -9.92
C ARG A 242 9.56 -5.89 -8.92
N TYR A 243 9.65 -6.94 -8.11
CA TYR A 243 8.69 -7.20 -7.03
C TYR A 243 8.65 -6.05 -6.01
N LEU A 244 9.80 -5.53 -5.58
CA LEU A 244 9.87 -4.39 -4.66
C LEU A 244 9.31 -3.10 -5.27
N PHE A 245 9.63 -2.84 -6.53
CA PHE A 245 9.11 -1.71 -7.30
C PHE A 245 7.58 -1.75 -7.44
N LEU A 246 7.02 -2.87 -7.88
CA LEU A 246 5.58 -3.07 -8.02
C LEU A 246 4.87 -2.99 -6.66
N THR A 247 5.51 -3.52 -5.61
CA THR A 247 5.05 -3.39 -4.22
C THR A 247 4.98 -1.94 -3.76
N ALA A 248 5.98 -1.11 -4.13
CA ALA A 248 6.01 0.31 -3.81
C ALA A 248 4.87 1.07 -4.50
N ILE A 249 4.53 0.71 -5.74
CA ILE A 249 3.35 1.23 -6.45
C ILE A 249 2.06 0.76 -5.76
N ALA A 250 1.93 -0.53 -5.49
CA ALA A 250 0.74 -1.11 -4.89
C ALA A 250 0.46 -0.58 -3.46
N ASN A 251 1.48 -0.10 -2.74
CA ASN A 251 1.31 0.57 -1.46
C ASN A 251 0.52 1.89 -1.56
N GLN A 252 0.40 2.47 -2.76
CA GLN A 252 -0.36 3.70 -2.98
C GLN A 252 -1.83 3.45 -3.34
N LEU A 253 -2.21 2.19 -3.61
CA LEU A 253 -3.58 1.80 -3.96
C LEU A 253 -4.49 1.73 -2.73
N ARG A 254 -4.84 2.89 -2.15
CA ARG A 254 -5.57 3.01 -0.88
C ARG A 254 -7.02 3.47 -1.12
N TYR A 255 -7.54 4.42 -0.34
CA TYR A 255 -8.85 5.02 -0.57
C TYR A 255 -8.87 5.95 -1.79
N PRO A 256 -10.03 6.42 -2.29
CA PRO A 256 -10.12 7.39 -3.39
C PRO A 256 -9.30 8.66 -3.10
N ASN A 257 -8.24 8.86 -3.87
CA ASN A 257 -7.38 10.05 -3.86
C ASN A 257 -6.54 10.06 -5.15
N SER A 258 -5.85 11.17 -5.43
CA SER A 258 -5.08 11.33 -6.67
C SER A 258 -3.90 10.39 -6.81
N HIS A 259 -3.29 9.97 -5.71
CA HIS A 259 -2.21 8.99 -5.75
C HIS A 259 -2.76 7.61 -6.12
N THR A 260 -3.82 7.16 -5.43
CA THR A 260 -4.49 5.89 -5.71
C THR A 260 -4.87 5.80 -7.20
N HIS A 261 -5.47 6.85 -7.74
CA HIS A 261 -5.89 6.89 -9.14
C HIS A 261 -4.69 6.83 -10.10
N TYR A 262 -3.69 7.70 -9.91
CA TYR A 262 -2.49 7.74 -10.74
C TYR A 262 -1.74 6.39 -10.73
N PHE A 263 -1.54 5.79 -9.56
CA PHE A 263 -0.82 4.52 -9.43
C PHE A 263 -1.64 3.32 -9.90
N SER A 264 -2.98 3.39 -9.83
CA SER A 264 -3.86 2.41 -10.49
C SER A 264 -3.67 2.45 -12.00
N CYS A 265 -3.75 3.64 -12.62
CA CYS A 265 -3.50 3.78 -14.05
C CYS A 265 -2.06 3.37 -14.42
N THR A 266 -1.07 3.68 -13.58
CA THR A 266 0.34 3.28 -13.81
C THR A 266 0.49 1.77 -13.86
N LEU A 267 -0.09 1.01 -12.91
CA LEU A 267 -0.01 -0.46 -12.93
C LEU A 267 -0.70 -1.07 -14.14
N LEU A 268 -1.89 -0.58 -14.47
CA LEU A 268 -2.65 -1.03 -15.63
C LEU A 268 -1.91 -0.72 -16.94
N TYR A 269 -1.27 0.45 -17.05
CA TYR A 269 -0.44 0.83 -18.18
C TYR A 269 0.79 -0.06 -18.31
N LEU A 270 1.51 -0.31 -17.20
CA LEU A 270 2.66 -1.22 -17.20
C LEU A 270 2.27 -2.66 -17.58
N PHE A 271 1.06 -3.10 -17.22
CA PHE A 271 0.54 -4.41 -17.64
C PHE A 271 0.23 -4.45 -19.14
N ALA A 272 -0.42 -3.40 -19.67
CA ALA A 272 -0.80 -3.32 -21.07
C ALA A 272 0.40 -3.19 -22.02
N GLU A 273 1.42 -2.41 -21.62
CA GLU A 273 2.62 -2.13 -22.43
C GLU A 273 3.79 -3.09 -22.12
N ALA A 274 3.54 -4.15 -21.34
CA ALA A 274 4.58 -5.13 -21.03
C ALA A 274 4.96 -5.95 -22.28
N ASN A 275 6.24 -5.94 -22.63
CA ASN A 275 6.78 -6.76 -23.72
C ASN A 275 7.01 -8.23 -23.35
N THR A 276 6.84 -8.60 -22.07
CA THR A 276 7.09 -9.95 -21.57
C THR A 276 6.03 -10.33 -20.55
N GLU A 277 5.49 -11.56 -20.62
CA GLU A 277 4.52 -12.07 -19.65
C GLU A 277 5.05 -12.07 -18.22
N ALA A 278 6.37 -12.20 -18.01
CA ALA A 278 6.96 -12.14 -16.68
C ALA A 278 6.68 -10.83 -15.91
N ILE A 279 6.45 -9.71 -16.60
CA ILE A 279 6.06 -8.45 -15.96
C ILE A 279 4.57 -8.49 -15.59
N GLN A 280 3.72 -9.01 -16.48
CA GLN A 280 2.28 -9.16 -16.29
C GLN A 280 1.97 -10.13 -15.14
N GLU A 281 2.67 -11.26 -15.09
CA GLU A 281 2.60 -12.24 -14.00
C GLU A 281 2.97 -11.59 -12.66
N GLN A 282 4.06 -10.82 -12.61
CA GLN A 282 4.48 -10.18 -11.37
C GLN A 282 3.52 -9.09 -10.89
N ILE A 283 2.97 -8.27 -11.80
CA ILE A 283 1.91 -7.31 -11.47
C ILE A 283 0.72 -8.05 -10.86
N THR A 284 0.29 -9.13 -11.51
CA THR A 284 -0.82 -9.97 -11.05
C THR A 284 -0.53 -10.56 -9.68
N ARG A 285 0.67 -11.11 -9.47
CA ARG A 285 1.12 -11.68 -8.19
C ARG A 285 1.07 -10.65 -7.06
N VAL A 286 1.59 -9.44 -7.28
CA VAL A 286 1.60 -8.37 -6.26
C VAL A 286 0.19 -7.93 -5.88
N LEU A 287 -0.74 -7.88 -6.83
CA LEU A 287 -2.14 -7.57 -6.55
C LEU A 287 -2.81 -8.75 -5.82
N LEU A 288 -2.64 -9.98 -6.32
CA LEU A 288 -3.31 -11.17 -5.83
C LEU A 288 -2.85 -11.58 -4.43
N GLU A 289 -1.54 -11.53 -4.14
CA GLU A 289 -1.02 -11.87 -2.81
C GLU A 289 -1.64 -11.02 -1.70
N ARG A 290 -2.00 -9.77 -2.03
CA ARG A 290 -2.70 -8.83 -1.14
C ARG A 290 -4.20 -9.06 -1.03
N LEU A 291 -4.80 -9.82 -1.94
CA LEU A 291 -6.24 -10.15 -1.95
C LEU A 291 -6.56 -11.51 -1.34
N ILE A 292 -5.62 -12.47 -1.39
CA ILE A 292 -5.82 -13.81 -0.82
C ILE A 292 -5.70 -13.85 0.71
N VAL A 293 -5.16 -12.80 1.32
CA VAL A 293 -5.13 -12.68 2.78
C VAL A 293 -6.49 -12.31 3.33
N ASN A 294 -6.66 -12.53 4.63
CA ASN A 294 -7.85 -12.10 5.37
C ASN A 294 -8.08 -10.59 5.22
N ARG A 295 -9.37 -10.20 5.23
CA ARG A 295 -9.79 -8.80 5.29
C ARG A 295 -9.12 -8.06 6.45
N PRO A 296 -8.91 -6.73 6.33
CA PRO A 296 -9.41 -5.85 5.26
C PRO A 296 -8.54 -5.84 3.99
N HIS A 297 -9.12 -5.31 2.90
CA HIS A 297 -8.45 -5.10 1.61
C HIS A 297 -8.51 -3.62 1.25
N PRO A 298 -7.42 -2.99 0.77
CA PRO A 298 -7.45 -1.59 0.33
C PRO A 298 -8.41 -1.38 -0.84
N TRP A 299 -9.14 -0.26 -0.85
CA TRP A 299 -10.16 0.03 -1.87
C TRP A 299 -9.56 0.09 -3.29
N GLY A 300 -8.49 0.86 -3.46
CA GLY A 300 -7.80 1.05 -4.73
C GLY A 300 -7.19 -0.24 -5.25
N LEU A 301 -6.70 -1.11 -4.37
CA LEU A 301 -6.20 -2.44 -4.73
C LEU A 301 -7.30 -3.27 -5.39
N LEU A 302 -8.49 -3.30 -4.78
CA LEU A 302 -9.65 -3.98 -5.36
C LEU A 302 -10.05 -3.37 -6.70
N ILE A 303 -10.15 -2.04 -6.79
CA ILE A 303 -10.49 -1.32 -8.03
C ILE A 303 -9.52 -1.66 -9.16
N THR A 304 -8.21 -1.56 -8.91
CA THR A 304 -7.18 -1.88 -9.92
C THR A 304 -7.27 -3.33 -10.36
N PHE A 305 -7.45 -4.27 -9.42
CA PHE A 305 -7.56 -5.69 -9.76
C PHE A 305 -8.85 -6.02 -10.53
N ILE A 306 -9.99 -5.43 -10.14
CA ILE A 306 -11.27 -5.58 -10.83
C ILE A 306 -11.17 -5.06 -12.26
N GLU A 307 -10.57 -3.89 -12.46
CA GLU A 307 -10.36 -3.29 -13.78
C GLU A 307 -9.48 -4.20 -14.66
N LEU A 308 -8.41 -4.73 -14.10
CA LEU A 308 -7.50 -5.65 -14.81
C LEU A 308 -8.22 -6.90 -15.34
N ILE A 309 -9.09 -7.52 -14.52
CA ILE A 309 -9.77 -8.78 -14.89
C ILE A 309 -11.06 -8.58 -15.69
N LYS A 310 -11.72 -7.42 -15.57
CA LYS A 310 -12.99 -7.14 -16.26
C LYS A 310 -12.80 -6.46 -17.61
N ASN A 311 -11.82 -5.58 -17.74
CA ASN A 311 -11.67 -4.82 -18.97
C ASN A 311 -11.02 -5.69 -20.05
N PRO A 312 -11.74 -5.99 -21.15
CA PRO A 312 -11.26 -6.90 -22.19
C PRO A 312 -9.99 -6.40 -22.89
N GLN A 313 -9.64 -5.11 -22.77
CA GLN A 313 -8.42 -4.54 -23.36
C GLN A 313 -7.14 -5.20 -22.83
N PHE A 314 -7.15 -5.66 -21.57
CA PHE A 314 -5.98 -6.30 -20.95
C PHE A 314 -5.84 -7.77 -21.33
N LYS A 315 -6.89 -8.37 -21.91
CA LYS A 315 -6.94 -9.79 -22.30
C LYS A 315 -6.46 -10.71 -21.16
N PHE A 316 -6.78 -10.35 -19.91
CA PHE A 316 -6.22 -10.97 -18.71
C PHE A 316 -6.34 -12.50 -18.73
N TRP A 317 -7.54 -13.00 -19.05
CA TRP A 317 -7.85 -14.43 -19.09
C TRP A 317 -7.22 -15.19 -20.26
N ASN A 318 -6.51 -14.52 -21.17
CA ASN A 318 -5.85 -15.15 -22.30
C ASN A 318 -4.36 -15.43 -22.05
N HIS A 319 -3.78 -14.92 -20.96
CA HIS A 319 -2.36 -15.11 -20.64
C HIS A 319 -2.09 -16.49 -20.05
N GLU A 320 -0.95 -17.10 -20.38
CA GLU A 320 -0.63 -18.47 -19.97
C GLU A 320 -0.49 -18.62 -18.45
N PHE A 321 0.08 -17.61 -17.77
CA PHE A 321 0.27 -17.65 -16.31
C PHE A 321 -1.05 -17.71 -15.51
N VAL A 322 -2.19 -17.33 -16.10
CA VAL A 322 -3.51 -17.45 -15.45
C VAL A 322 -3.96 -18.91 -15.40
N HIS A 323 -3.50 -19.71 -16.36
CA HIS A 323 -3.87 -21.12 -16.56
C HIS A 323 -2.76 -22.11 -16.16
N CYS A 324 -1.68 -21.61 -15.55
CA CYS A 324 -0.50 -22.44 -15.26
C CYS A 324 -0.77 -23.57 -14.24
N ALA A 325 -1.80 -23.43 -13.40
CA ALA A 325 -2.26 -24.47 -12.48
C ALA A 325 -3.76 -24.33 -12.19
N PRO A 326 -4.53 -25.45 -12.09
CA PRO A 326 -5.96 -25.41 -11.77
C PRO A 326 -6.30 -24.68 -10.46
N GLU A 327 -5.39 -24.69 -9.48
CA GLU A 327 -5.55 -23.99 -8.21
C GLU A 327 -5.49 -22.47 -8.38
N ILE A 328 -4.62 -21.99 -9.27
CA ILE A 328 -4.45 -20.57 -9.57
C ILE A 328 -5.65 -20.05 -10.36
N GLU A 329 -6.12 -20.83 -11.34
CA GLU A 329 -7.33 -20.50 -12.10
C GLU A 329 -8.56 -20.41 -11.18
N LYS A 330 -8.77 -21.42 -10.32
CA LYS A 330 -9.86 -21.39 -9.31
C LYS A 330 -9.75 -20.23 -8.34
N LEU A 331 -8.53 -19.84 -7.96
CA LEU A 331 -8.29 -18.68 -7.10
C LEU A 331 -8.72 -17.39 -7.80
N PHE A 332 -8.32 -17.19 -9.06
CA PHE A 332 -8.76 -16.05 -9.85
C PHE A 332 -10.28 -16.02 -10.04
N GLU A 333 -10.90 -17.16 -10.35
CA GLU A 333 -12.36 -17.27 -10.44
C GLU A 333 -13.05 -17.00 -9.11
N SER A 334 -12.46 -17.40 -7.98
CA SER A 334 -13.04 -17.17 -6.64
C SER A 334 -13.04 -15.68 -6.31
N VAL A 335 -11.90 -15.01 -6.53
CA VAL A 335 -11.78 -13.56 -6.37
C VAL A 335 -12.73 -12.87 -7.36
N ALA A 336 -12.70 -13.24 -8.64
CA ALA A 336 -13.58 -12.69 -9.67
C ALA A 336 -15.06 -12.86 -9.30
N ARG A 337 -15.52 -14.05 -8.87
CA ARG A 337 -16.91 -14.28 -8.42
C ARG A 337 -17.28 -13.39 -7.23
N SER A 338 -16.39 -13.26 -6.25
CA SER A 338 -16.59 -12.34 -5.12
C SER A 338 -16.70 -10.88 -5.58
N CYS A 339 -16.08 -10.55 -6.72
CA CYS A 339 -16.09 -9.23 -7.33
C CYS A 339 -17.19 -9.00 -8.38
N MET A 340 -17.82 -10.06 -8.88
CA MET A 340 -18.72 -10.05 -10.05
C MET A 340 -20.17 -10.36 -9.70
N GLN A 341 -20.45 -10.96 -8.53
CA GLN A 341 -21.84 -11.18 -8.11
C GLN A 341 -22.45 -9.89 -7.53
N PRO A 342 -23.58 -9.41 -8.08
CA PRO A 342 -24.42 -8.48 -7.34
C PRO A 342 -24.84 -9.18 -6.04
N LYS A 343 -24.72 -8.52 -4.90
CA LYS A 343 -25.42 -8.96 -3.69
C LYS A 343 -26.93 -8.89 -3.96
N GLN A 344 -27.51 -9.94 -4.52
CA GLN A 344 -28.94 -10.16 -4.45
C GLN A 344 -29.27 -10.61 -3.02
N ASN A 345 -30.05 -9.76 -2.34
CA ASN A 345 -30.88 -10.01 -1.15
C ASN A 345 -30.19 -10.44 0.16
N GLN A 346 -29.94 -9.44 1.02
CA GLN A 346 -29.99 -9.57 2.49
C GLN A 346 -31.03 -8.63 3.14
N GLN A 347 -32.08 -8.27 2.40
CA GLN A 347 -33.26 -7.58 2.92
C GLN A 347 -34.54 -8.25 2.40
N ALA A 348 -34.79 -9.48 2.84
CA ALA A 348 -36.10 -10.13 2.73
C ALA A 348 -36.20 -11.32 3.69
N SER A 349 -36.02 -11.10 5.00
CA SER A 349 -36.39 -12.09 6.02
C SER A 349 -36.58 -11.45 7.40
N THR A 350 -37.27 -10.31 7.46
CA THR A 350 -37.88 -9.79 8.70
C THR A 350 -39.14 -9.04 8.32
N GLY A 351 -40.23 -9.78 8.18
CA GLY A 351 -41.54 -9.23 7.82
C GLY A 351 -42.41 -10.37 7.30
N LEU A 352 -43.07 -11.05 8.24
CA LEU A 352 -44.30 -11.88 8.11
C LEU A 352 -44.26 -13.04 9.11
N ARG A 353 -44.70 -12.75 10.34
CA ARG A 353 -45.49 -13.63 11.22
C ARG A 353 -46.44 -12.70 11.98
N GLU A 354 -47.59 -12.45 11.37
CA GLU A 354 -48.87 -13.04 11.80
C GLU A 354 -49.37 -12.43 13.12
N SER A 355 -50.05 -11.30 12.96
CA SER A 355 -51.27 -11.02 13.69
C SER A 355 -52.30 -12.10 13.34
N ASP A 356 -52.73 -12.89 14.32
CA ASP A 356 -54.11 -13.38 14.48
C ASP A 356 -54.14 -14.50 15.54
N SER A 357 -54.63 -14.18 16.74
CA SER A 357 -55.42 -15.06 17.62
C SER A 357 -55.56 -14.41 19.00
N ASN A 358 -56.67 -13.71 19.21
CA ASN A 358 -57.16 -13.42 20.56
C ASN A 358 -58.70 -13.38 20.51
N GLU A 359 -59.31 -14.55 20.66
CA GLU A 359 -60.72 -14.72 21.02
C GLU A 359 -60.92 -16.10 21.70
N MET A 360 -61.60 -16.09 22.85
CA MET A 360 -62.03 -17.22 23.72
C MET A 360 -60.89 -18.05 24.35
N HIS A 361 -60.74 -18.17 25.68
CA HIS A 361 -61.72 -18.23 26.77
C HIS A 361 -61.08 -17.76 28.09
#